data_AF-A0A953BJ53-F1
#
_entry.id   AF-A0A953BJ53-F1
#
_cell.length_a   1.000
_cell.length_b   1.000
_cell.length_c   1.000
_cell.angle_alpha   90.00
_cell.angle_beta   90.00
_cell.angle_gamma   90.00
#
_symmetry.space_group_name_H-M   'P 1'
#
loop_
_entity.id
_entity.type
_entity.pdbx_description
1 polymer ?
#
loop_
_entity_poly.entity_id
_entity_poly.type
_entity_poly.pdbx_seq_one_letter_code
_entity_poly.pdbx_strand_id
1 'polypeptide(L)'
;MAQRSATAWHTRLIQAEEALRRAREGATPEGLAALDEAAGQLERLKLDLYAAAEMAETITQLDQLVWNAWSKKIAPDSALTREGAFGQALARVLSEGDNERRVKALDEAERALASTRRMTAALIAAIAQAAERYASRHVMRFGVDTIERVATAENGRTGAARIGSADAAAWRKYKELMGETAGASEANIEAEILRAVAEFAENLAGTFASAERDSLSASQRDVGGSQ
;
A
#
# COMPACT_ATOMS: atom_id res chain seq x y z
N MET A 1 13.51 -8.74 14.41
CA MET A 1 12.65 -8.15 15.47
C MET A 1 11.37 -8.95 15.68
N ALA A 2 10.66 -9.40 14.63
CA ALA A 2 9.53 -10.35 14.75
C ALA A 2 9.87 -11.58 15.63
N GLN A 3 11.09 -12.11 15.48
CA GLN A 3 11.63 -13.21 16.28
C GLN A 3 11.71 -12.95 17.79
N ARG A 4 11.84 -11.68 18.23
CA ARG A 4 11.93 -11.29 19.66
C ARG A 4 10.57 -11.11 20.33
N SER A 5 9.58 -10.56 19.61
CA SER A 5 8.20 -10.44 20.12
C SER A 5 7.48 -11.79 20.11
N ALA A 6 7.78 -12.65 19.14
CA ALA A 6 7.35 -14.05 19.14
C ALA A 6 7.90 -14.81 20.36
N THR A 7 9.13 -14.52 20.81
CA THR A 7 9.72 -15.19 21.97
C THR A 7 9.00 -14.86 23.27
N ALA A 8 8.63 -13.60 23.52
CA ALA A 8 7.98 -13.21 24.78
C ALA A 8 6.60 -13.86 24.95
N TRP A 9 5.80 -13.92 23.89
CA TRP A 9 4.49 -14.60 23.91
C TRP A 9 4.62 -16.12 23.95
N HIS A 10 5.58 -16.67 23.21
CA HIS A 10 5.88 -18.10 23.27
C HIS A 10 6.30 -18.53 24.68
N THR A 11 7.12 -17.72 25.37
CA THR A 11 7.49 -17.96 26.76
C THR A 11 6.28 -17.95 27.70
N ARG A 12 5.35 -16.99 27.55
CA ARG A 12 4.13 -16.95 28.37
C ARG A 12 3.21 -18.14 28.11
N LEU A 13 3.11 -18.58 26.85
CA LEU A 13 2.37 -19.78 26.48
C LEU A 13 2.97 -21.03 27.12
N ILE A 14 4.28 -21.21 27.04
CA ILE A 14 4.99 -22.32 27.69
C ILE A 14 4.74 -22.29 29.21
N GLN A 15 4.82 -21.11 29.83
CA GLN A 15 4.56 -20.95 31.27
C GLN A 15 3.11 -21.32 31.63
N ALA A 16 2.13 -20.93 30.80
CA ALA A 16 0.73 -21.26 31.00
C ALA A 16 0.48 -22.77 30.86
N GLU A 17 1.08 -23.42 29.87
CA GLU A 17 1.01 -24.88 29.68
C GLU A 17 1.61 -25.62 30.86
N GLU A 18 2.77 -25.16 31.34
CA GLU A 18 3.42 -25.79 32.47
C GLU A 18 2.65 -25.61 33.78
N ALA A 19 2.02 -24.45 33.97
CA ALA A 19 1.11 -24.22 35.08
C ALA A 19 -0.12 -25.15 35.03
N LEU A 20 -0.70 -25.33 33.84
CA LEU A 20 -1.83 -26.24 33.60
C LEU A 20 -1.45 -27.70 33.88
N ARG A 21 -0.25 -28.12 33.45
CA ARG A 21 0.29 -29.45 33.71
C ARG A 21 0.45 -29.70 35.21
N ARG A 22 1.06 -28.76 35.95
CA ARG A 22 1.24 -28.86 37.41
C ARG A 22 -0.09 -28.87 38.15
N ALA A 23 -1.08 -28.08 37.71
CA ALA A 23 -2.40 -28.07 38.31
C ALA A 23 -3.12 -29.43 38.17
N ARG A 24 -2.86 -30.16 37.08
CA ARG A 24 -3.46 -31.47 36.82
C ARG A 24 -2.92 -32.59 37.71
N GLU A 25 -1.66 -32.51 38.14
CA GLU A 25 -1.00 -33.52 38.98
C GLU A 25 -1.63 -33.66 40.38
N GLY A 26 -2.39 -32.66 40.85
CA GLY A 26 -3.07 -32.66 42.15
C GLY A 26 -4.59 -32.45 42.10
N ALA A 27 -5.22 -32.55 40.93
CA ALA A 27 -6.62 -32.19 40.76
C ALA A 27 -7.60 -33.31 41.15
N THR A 28 -8.75 -32.93 41.73
CA THR A 28 -9.90 -33.82 41.93
C THR A 28 -10.59 -34.13 40.59
N PRO A 29 -11.41 -35.19 40.48
CA PRO A 29 -12.14 -35.51 39.25
C PRO A 29 -12.98 -34.34 38.69
N GLU A 30 -13.60 -33.54 39.56
CA GLU A 30 -14.33 -32.33 39.19
C GLU A 30 -13.38 -31.21 38.71
N GLY A 31 -12.20 -31.09 39.31
CA GLY A 31 -11.15 -30.16 38.88
C GLY A 31 -10.51 -30.54 37.55
N LEU A 32 -10.47 -31.82 37.19
CA LEU A 32 -9.94 -32.28 35.91
C LEU A 32 -10.77 -31.79 34.73
N ALA A 33 -12.10 -31.77 34.84
CA ALA A 33 -12.98 -31.25 33.78
C ALA A 33 -12.73 -29.76 33.49
N ALA A 34 -12.58 -28.95 34.54
CA ALA A 34 -12.26 -27.52 34.40
C ALA A 34 -10.86 -27.29 33.81
N LEU A 35 -9.88 -28.14 34.16
CA LEU A 35 -8.53 -28.09 33.58
C LEU A 35 -8.51 -28.52 32.11
N ASP A 36 -9.31 -29.53 31.74
CA ASP A 36 -9.44 -29.96 30.34
C ASP A 36 -10.11 -28.86 29.49
N GLU A 37 -11.11 -28.14 30.04
CA GLU A 37 -11.68 -26.96 29.40
C GLU A 37 -10.64 -25.84 29.22
N ALA A 38 -9.88 -25.52 30.28
CA ALA A 38 -8.84 -24.50 30.24
C ALA A 38 -7.72 -24.87 29.24
N ALA A 39 -7.35 -26.16 29.13
CA ALA A 39 -6.42 -26.65 28.12
C ALA A 39 -6.96 -26.42 26.71
N GLY A 40 -8.24 -26.75 26.46
CA GLY A 40 -8.89 -26.49 25.17
C GLY A 40 -9.03 -25.00 24.83
N GLN A 41 -9.20 -24.12 25.82
CA GLN A 41 -9.15 -22.67 25.62
C GLN A 41 -7.73 -22.19 25.26
N LEU A 42 -6.70 -22.70 25.95
CA LEU A 42 -5.31 -22.36 25.69
C LEU A 42 -4.88 -22.79 24.29
N GLU A 43 -5.30 -23.98 23.83
CA GLU A 43 -5.00 -24.48 22.48
C GLU A 43 -5.67 -23.63 21.39
N ARG A 44 -6.91 -23.17 21.61
CA ARG A 44 -7.57 -22.20 20.71
C ARG A 44 -6.80 -20.88 20.66
N LEU A 45 -6.42 -20.32 21.81
CA LEU A 45 -5.65 -19.08 21.88
C LEU A 45 -4.28 -19.21 21.19
N LYS A 46 -3.65 -20.38 21.24
CA LYS A 46 -2.41 -20.65 20.48
C LYS A 46 -2.64 -20.54 18.98
N LEU A 47 -3.69 -21.17 18.47
CA LEU A 47 -4.03 -21.13 17.05
C LEU A 47 -4.37 -19.72 16.58
N ASP A 48 -5.18 -18.99 17.35
CA ASP A 48 -5.55 -17.60 17.05
C ASP A 48 -4.32 -16.69 17.04
N LEU A 49 -3.42 -16.85 18.03
CA LEU A 49 -2.18 -16.08 18.10
C LEU A 49 -1.24 -16.39 16.94
N TYR A 50 -1.13 -17.66 16.55
CA TYR A 50 -0.33 -18.07 15.40
C TYR A 50 -0.87 -17.45 14.11
N ALA A 51 -2.19 -17.55 13.87
CA ALA A 51 -2.83 -16.92 12.72
C ALA A 51 -2.63 -15.39 12.70
N ALA A 52 -2.77 -14.73 13.86
CA ALA A 52 -2.53 -13.29 13.99
C ALA A 52 -1.07 -12.91 13.70
N ALA A 53 -0.11 -13.74 14.12
CA ALA A 53 1.32 -13.52 13.86
C ALA A 53 1.65 -13.59 12.36
N GLU A 54 1.13 -14.60 11.65
CA GLU A 54 1.31 -14.75 10.19
C GLU A 54 0.69 -13.58 9.42
N MET A 55 -0.51 -13.14 9.82
CA MET A 55 -1.14 -11.94 9.23
C MET A 55 -0.29 -10.68 9.49
N ALA A 56 0.19 -10.52 10.72
CA ALA A 56 1.03 -9.39 11.10
C ALA A 56 2.35 -9.34 10.33
N GLU A 57 2.98 -10.49 10.10
CA GLU A 57 4.19 -10.59 9.29
C GLU A 57 3.90 -10.21 7.84
N THR A 58 2.84 -10.77 7.25
CA THR A 58 2.42 -10.44 5.88
C THR A 58 2.18 -8.94 5.71
N ILE A 59 1.45 -8.32 6.63
CA ILE A 59 1.17 -6.88 6.62
C ILE A 59 2.46 -6.08 6.79
N THR A 60 3.38 -6.51 7.64
CA THR A 60 4.67 -5.83 7.82
C THR A 60 5.52 -5.87 6.55
N GLN A 61 5.55 -6.99 5.85
CA GLN A 61 6.26 -7.12 4.57
C GLN A 61 5.61 -6.26 3.49
N LEU A 62 4.27 -6.24 3.42
CA LEU A 62 3.53 -5.38 2.50
C LEU A 62 3.78 -3.90 2.77
N ASP A 63 3.75 -3.49 4.04
CA ASP A 63 4.05 -2.12 4.48
C ASP A 63 5.46 -1.68 4.03
N GLN A 64 6.47 -2.53 4.24
CA GLN A 64 7.82 -2.26 3.74
C GLN A 64 7.90 -2.19 2.22
N LEU A 65 7.24 -3.12 1.52
CA LEU A 65 7.25 -3.18 0.05
C LEU A 65 6.65 -1.90 -0.55
N VAL A 66 5.46 -1.52 -0.09
CA VAL A 66 4.71 -0.35 -0.56
C VAL A 66 5.53 0.92 -0.37
N TRP A 67 6.06 1.15 0.84
CA TRP A 67 6.80 2.37 1.11
C TRP A 67 8.20 2.39 0.47
N ASN A 68 8.85 1.25 0.29
CA ASN A 68 10.10 1.17 -0.48
C ASN A 68 9.85 1.46 -1.97
N ALA A 69 8.80 0.90 -2.56
CA ALA A 69 8.44 1.18 -3.95
C ALA A 69 8.11 2.66 -4.13
N TRP A 70 7.31 3.23 -3.22
CA TRP A 70 6.98 4.65 -3.21
C TRP A 70 8.21 5.54 -3.16
N SER A 71 8.99 5.44 -2.08
CA SER A 71 10.09 6.36 -1.79
C SER A 71 11.34 6.18 -2.66
N LYS A 72 11.54 5.01 -3.27
CA LYS A 72 12.77 4.73 -4.03
C LYS A 72 12.57 4.72 -5.54
N LYS A 73 11.35 4.45 -6.02
CA LYS A 73 11.10 4.25 -7.44
C LYS A 73 10.00 5.15 -7.99
N ILE A 74 8.86 5.20 -7.32
CA ILE A 74 7.66 5.86 -7.88
C ILE A 74 7.74 7.37 -7.69
N ALA A 75 8.00 7.82 -6.45
CA ALA A 75 7.94 9.23 -6.08
C ALA A 75 8.99 9.55 -5.00
N PRO A 76 10.30 9.56 -5.35
CA PRO A 76 11.38 9.79 -4.41
C PRO A 76 11.35 11.18 -3.77
N ASP A 77 10.82 12.17 -4.49
CA ASP A 77 10.69 13.56 -4.02
C ASP A 77 9.31 13.86 -3.39
N SER A 78 8.50 12.83 -3.15
CA SER A 78 7.15 13.00 -2.59
C SER A 78 7.19 13.54 -1.17
N ALA A 79 6.29 14.47 -0.87
CA ALA A 79 6.03 14.92 0.50
C ALA A 79 5.21 13.91 1.33
N LEU A 80 4.64 12.88 0.70
CA LEU A 80 3.92 11.83 1.42
C LEU A 80 4.89 10.96 2.20
N THR A 81 4.69 10.95 3.52
CA THR A 81 5.55 10.21 4.45
C THR A 81 4.77 9.09 5.12
N ARG A 82 5.50 8.02 5.44
CA ARG A 82 5.00 6.87 6.19
C ARG A 82 4.74 7.26 7.64
N GLU A 83 3.53 7.01 8.14
CA GLU A 83 3.12 7.30 9.53
C GLU A 83 3.63 6.23 10.53
N GLY A 84 4.93 5.91 10.46
CA GLY A 84 5.57 4.91 11.31
C GLY A 84 5.59 3.50 10.71
N ALA A 85 6.34 2.61 11.35
CA ALA A 85 6.52 1.24 10.90
C ALA A 85 5.57 0.29 11.63
N PHE A 86 4.59 -0.29 10.92
CA PHE A 86 3.57 -1.15 11.50
C PHE A 86 4.17 -2.27 12.35
N GLY A 87 5.10 -3.05 11.78
CA GLY A 87 5.72 -4.16 12.49
C GLY A 87 6.50 -3.75 13.75
N GLN A 88 7.05 -2.53 13.80
CA GLN A 88 7.75 -2.02 14.99
C GLN A 88 6.77 -1.54 16.06
N ALA A 89 5.66 -0.91 15.66
CA ALA A 89 4.60 -0.52 16.59
C ALA A 89 3.91 -1.76 17.18
N LEU A 90 3.55 -2.73 16.34
CA LEU A 90 2.98 -3.99 16.78
C LEU A 90 3.93 -4.79 17.69
N ALA A 91 5.22 -4.83 17.36
CA ALA A 91 6.21 -5.49 18.23
C ALA A 91 6.22 -4.89 19.65
N ARG A 92 6.06 -3.57 19.77
CA ARG A 92 5.97 -2.86 21.06
C ARG A 92 4.67 -3.14 21.81
N VAL A 93 3.53 -3.23 21.10
CA VAL A 93 2.26 -3.69 21.70
C VAL A 93 2.46 -5.05 22.38
N LEU A 94 3.19 -5.94 21.72
CA LEU A 94 3.40 -7.30 22.17
C LEU A 94 4.45 -7.43 23.28
N SER A 95 5.49 -6.59 23.30
CA SER A 95 6.56 -6.66 24.31
C SER A 95 6.28 -5.85 25.58
N GLU A 96 5.44 -4.82 25.51
CA GLU A 96 5.36 -3.84 26.60
C GLU A 96 4.56 -4.39 27.78
N GLY A 97 5.20 -4.40 28.95
CA GLY A 97 4.59 -4.86 30.21
C GLY A 97 3.61 -3.86 30.81
N ASP A 98 3.79 -2.57 30.52
CA ASP A 98 2.94 -1.48 31.01
C ASP A 98 1.74 -1.25 30.09
N ASN A 99 0.54 -1.10 30.68
CA ASN A 99 -0.70 -1.02 29.92
C ASN A 99 -0.86 0.32 29.18
N GLU A 100 -0.46 1.44 29.79
CA GLU A 100 -0.54 2.76 29.14
C GLU A 100 0.36 2.83 27.90
N ARG A 101 1.59 2.31 28.02
CA ARG A 101 2.52 2.22 26.90
C ARG A 101 2.02 1.29 25.79
N ARG A 102 1.35 0.21 26.17
CA ARG A 102 0.75 -0.73 25.21
C ARG A 102 -0.38 -0.08 24.41
N VAL A 103 -1.28 0.65 25.07
CA VAL A 103 -2.35 1.41 24.41
C VAL A 103 -1.76 2.42 23.42
N LYS A 104 -0.75 3.18 23.83
CA LYS A 104 -0.08 4.11 22.92
C LYS A 104 0.58 3.40 21.72
N ALA A 105 1.23 2.26 21.94
CA ALA A 105 1.82 1.48 20.87
C ALA A 105 0.75 0.92 19.90
N LEU A 106 -0.45 0.63 20.40
CA LEU A 106 -1.58 0.20 19.61
C LEU A 106 -2.07 1.33 18.70
N ASP A 107 -2.24 2.54 19.23
CA ASP A 107 -2.61 3.73 18.43
C ASP A 107 -1.58 4.02 17.33
N GLU A 108 -0.30 3.79 17.61
CA GLU A 108 0.77 3.92 16.61
C GLU A 108 0.70 2.80 15.55
N ALA A 109 0.36 1.57 15.95
CA ALA A 109 0.19 0.46 15.01
C ALA A 109 -1.02 0.66 14.10
N GLU A 110 -2.13 1.17 14.65
CA GLU A 110 -3.35 1.48 13.89
C GLU A 110 -3.11 2.59 12.86
N ARG A 111 -2.45 3.68 13.26
CA ARG A 111 -2.08 4.77 12.32
C ARG A 111 -1.14 4.29 11.22
N ALA A 112 -0.11 3.51 11.57
CA ALA A 112 0.80 2.95 10.59
C ALA A 112 0.04 2.04 9.60
N LEU A 113 -0.85 1.17 10.09
CA LEU A 113 -1.66 0.29 9.26
C LEU A 113 -2.62 1.05 8.35
N ALA A 114 -3.30 2.08 8.87
CA ALA A 114 -4.17 2.95 8.09
C ALA A 114 -3.39 3.64 6.97
N SER A 115 -2.21 4.17 7.28
CA SER A 115 -1.30 4.78 6.31
C SER A 115 -0.91 3.81 5.18
N THR A 116 -0.52 2.57 5.51
CA THR A 116 -0.23 1.52 4.53
C THR A 116 -1.44 1.16 3.67
N ARG A 117 -2.63 1.05 4.28
CA ARG A 117 -3.87 0.74 3.55
C ARG A 117 -4.22 1.83 2.55
N ARG A 118 -4.17 3.10 2.97
CA ARG A 118 -4.43 4.25 2.10
C ARG A 118 -3.46 4.30 0.93
N MET A 119 -2.17 4.12 1.19
CA MET A 119 -1.15 4.13 0.13
C MET A 119 -1.34 2.96 -0.83
N THR A 120 -1.59 1.74 -0.33
CA THR A 120 -1.86 0.56 -1.17
C THR A 120 -3.08 0.80 -2.07
N ALA A 121 -4.19 1.29 -1.51
CA ALA A 121 -5.40 1.58 -2.27
C ALA A 121 -5.16 2.68 -3.32
N ALA A 122 -4.46 3.75 -2.94
CA ALA A 122 -4.11 4.84 -3.84
C ALA A 122 -3.24 4.36 -5.01
N LEU A 123 -2.24 3.52 -4.75
CA LEU A 123 -1.39 2.94 -5.80
C LEU A 123 -2.16 2.05 -6.77
N ILE A 124 -3.02 1.15 -6.25
CA ILE A 124 -3.85 0.27 -7.10
C ILE A 124 -4.74 1.11 -8.02
N ALA A 125 -5.42 2.12 -7.47
CA ALA A 125 -6.28 3.01 -8.25
C ALA A 125 -5.52 3.92 -9.21
N ALA A 126 -4.31 4.35 -8.85
CA ALA A 126 -3.46 5.21 -9.67
C ALA A 126 -2.90 4.48 -10.89
N ILE A 127 -2.58 3.18 -10.79
CA ILE A 127 -2.05 2.39 -11.92
C ILE A 127 -3.02 2.39 -13.10
N ALA A 128 -4.30 2.14 -12.86
CA ALA A 128 -5.31 2.12 -13.92
C ALA A 128 -5.44 3.50 -14.60
N GLN A 129 -5.50 4.58 -13.81
CA GLN A 129 -5.61 5.95 -14.33
C GLN A 129 -4.36 6.41 -15.06
N ALA A 130 -3.17 6.02 -14.58
CA ALA A 130 -1.91 6.33 -15.24
C ALA A 130 -1.80 5.61 -16.59
N ALA A 131 -2.21 4.35 -16.66
CA ALA A 131 -2.24 3.59 -17.90
C ALA A 131 -3.20 4.20 -18.92
N GLU A 132 -4.41 4.58 -18.51
CA GLU A 132 -5.38 5.25 -19.37
C GLU A 132 -4.86 6.61 -19.88
N ARG A 133 -4.29 7.42 -18.98
CA ARG A 133 -3.71 8.73 -19.33
C ARG A 133 -2.55 8.59 -20.32
N TYR A 134 -1.66 7.63 -20.10
CA TYR A 134 -0.57 7.34 -21.02
C TYR A 134 -1.11 6.87 -22.38
N ALA A 135 -2.02 5.89 -22.40
CA ALA A 135 -2.61 5.37 -23.63
C ALA A 135 -3.31 6.49 -24.43
N SER A 136 -4.11 7.33 -23.78
CA SER A 136 -4.76 8.47 -24.43
C SER A 136 -3.74 9.44 -25.03
N ARG A 137 -2.68 9.81 -24.30
CA ARG A 137 -1.62 10.70 -24.83
C ARG A 137 -0.87 10.05 -25.98
N HIS A 138 -0.59 8.76 -25.88
CA HIS A 138 0.09 7.99 -26.90
C HIS A 138 -0.74 7.97 -28.19
N VAL A 139 -2.04 7.67 -28.11
CA VAL A 139 -2.95 7.71 -29.26
C VAL A 139 -3.11 9.13 -29.81
N MET A 140 -3.19 10.15 -28.96
CA MET A 140 -3.26 11.54 -29.43
C MET A 140 -1.98 11.97 -30.17
N ARG A 141 -0.80 11.46 -29.79
CA ARG A 141 0.48 11.81 -30.43
C ARG A 141 0.79 10.96 -31.65
N PHE A 142 0.56 9.65 -31.57
CA PHE A 142 0.99 8.66 -32.55
C PHE A 142 -0.15 7.96 -33.30
N GLY A 143 -1.41 8.33 -33.03
CA GLY A 143 -2.56 7.80 -33.75
C GLY A 143 -2.53 8.19 -35.22
N VAL A 144 -2.92 7.26 -36.08
CA VAL A 144 -2.88 7.40 -37.55
C VAL A 144 -3.60 8.68 -37.99
N ASP A 145 -4.84 8.89 -37.54
CA ASP A 145 -5.64 10.08 -37.85
C ASP A 145 -4.94 11.39 -37.45
N THR A 146 -4.25 11.39 -36.30
CA THR A 146 -3.53 12.57 -35.84
C THR A 146 -2.30 12.83 -36.71
N ILE A 147 -1.53 11.79 -37.03
CA ILE A 147 -0.33 11.91 -37.87
C ILE A 147 -0.72 12.40 -39.27
N GLU A 148 -1.73 11.80 -39.88
CA GLU A 148 -2.21 12.18 -41.21
C GLU A 148 -2.72 13.63 -41.24
N ARG A 149 -3.48 14.03 -40.22
CA ARG A 149 -3.97 15.41 -40.09
C ARG A 149 -2.83 16.42 -39.96
N VAL A 150 -1.86 16.15 -39.09
CA VAL A 150 -0.71 17.04 -38.87
C VAL A 150 0.17 17.10 -40.11
N ALA A 151 0.49 15.95 -40.71
CA ALA A 151 1.30 15.88 -41.93
C ALA A 151 0.63 16.61 -43.11
N THR A 152 -0.68 16.49 -43.27
CA THR A 152 -1.44 17.21 -44.30
C THR A 152 -1.44 18.72 -44.07
N ALA A 153 -1.62 19.16 -42.82
CA ALA A 153 -1.60 20.57 -42.46
C ALA A 153 -0.21 21.22 -42.64
N GLU A 154 0.88 20.48 -42.38
CA GLU A 154 2.26 20.94 -42.59
C GLU A 154 2.64 20.98 -44.07
N ASN A 155 2.25 19.98 -44.86
CA ASN A 155 2.43 19.96 -46.31
C ASN A 155 1.68 21.10 -47.03
N GLY A 156 0.54 21.54 -46.50
CA GLY A 156 -0.24 22.64 -47.06
C GLY A 156 0.38 24.03 -46.87
N ARG A 157 1.30 24.19 -45.90
CA ARG A 157 1.92 25.50 -45.55
C ARG A 157 3.18 25.82 -46.34
N THR A 158 3.89 24.82 -46.83
CA THR A 158 5.14 25.01 -47.58
C THR A 158 4.88 24.72 -49.05
N GLY A 159 4.77 25.76 -49.87
CA GLY A 159 4.45 25.65 -51.31
C GLY A 159 5.39 24.73 -52.12
N ALA A 160 6.55 24.34 -51.56
CA ALA A 160 7.51 23.41 -52.14
C ALA A 160 7.23 21.91 -51.85
N ALA A 161 6.35 21.57 -50.90
CA ALA A 161 6.13 20.18 -50.44
C ALA A 161 5.00 19.42 -51.18
N ARG A 162 4.38 20.03 -52.20
CA ARG A 162 3.29 19.42 -53.00
C ARG A 162 3.72 18.23 -53.89
N ILE A 163 4.98 17.80 -53.84
CA ILE A 163 5.57 16.83 -54.78
C ILE A 163 5.55 15.38 -54.23
N GLY A 164 5.29 15.18 -52.92
CA GLY A 164 5.28 13.84 -52.30
C GLY A 164 3.89 13.24 -52.10
N SER A 165 3.79 11.89 -52.05
CA SER A 165 2.54 11.21 -51.65
C SER A 165 2.18 11.53 -50.19
N ALA A 166 0.88 11.55 -49.88
CA ALA A 166 0.38 11.78 -48.51
C ALA A 166 1.01 10.80 -47.51
N ASP A 167 1.12 9.52 -47.90
CA ASP A 167 1.75 8.46 -47.12
C ASP A 167 3.23 8.76 -46.79
N ALA A 168 3.98 9.28 -47.76
CA ALA A 168 5.38 9.62 -47.55
C ALA A 168 5.56 10.80 -46.56
N ALA A 169 4.56 11.69 -46.48
CA ALA A 169 4.55 12.77 -45.50
C ALA A 169 4.11 12.30 -44.11
N ALA A 170 3.06 11.48 -44.03
CA ALA A 170 2.64 10.83 -42.79
C ALA A 170 3.78 10.00 -42.19
N TRP A 171 4.50 9.23 -43.00
CA TRP A 171 5.67 8.45 -42.56
C TRP A 171 6.83 9.32 -42.08
N ARG A 172 7.12 10.43 -42.77
CA ARG A 172 8.12 11.40 -42.30
C ARG A 172 7.73 11.98 -40.96
N LYS A 173 6.46 12.35 -40.78
CA LYS A 173 5.97 12.91 -39.52
C LYS A 173 6.01 11.89 -38.39
N TYR A 174 5.63 10.64 -38.65
CA TYR A 174 5.78 9.55 -37.68
C TYR A 174 7.24 9.41 -37.23
N LYS A 175 8.19 9.36 -38.16
CA LYS A 175 9.63 9.26 -37.83
C LYS A 175 10.17 10.49 -37.11
N GLU A 176 9.65 11.67 -37.38
CA GLU A 176 9.98 12.89 -36.66
C GLU A 176 9.48 12.81 -35.21
N LEU A 177 8.20 12.51 -35.01
CA LEU A 177 7.62 12.34 -33.68
C LEU A 177 8.33 11.22 -32.91
N MET A 178 8.62 10.09 -33.57
CA MET A 178 9.38 8.98 -33.01
C MET A 178 10.86 9.30 -32.81
N GLY A 179 11.42 10.23 -33.58
CA GLY A 179 12.80 10.70 -33.48
C GLY A 179 12.99 11.72 -32.36
N GLU A 180 11.99 12.56 -32.11
CA GLU A 180 11.87 13.33 -30.86
C GLU A 180 11.77 12.38 -29.65
N THR A 181 11.06 11.25 -29.80
CA THR A 181 11.07 10.14 -28.86
C THR A 181 12.21 9.13 -29.09
N ALA A 182 13.25 9.41 -29.89
CA ALA A 182 14.49 8.62 -29.81
C ALA A 182 15.24 8.95 -28.50
N GLY A 183 14.91 10.09 -27.89
CA GLY A 183 15.14 10.35 -26.47
C GLY A 183 14.21 9.54 -25.55
N ALA A 184 13.06 9.06 -26.03
CA ALA A 184 12.22 8.08 -25.33
C ALA A 184 12.74 6.66 -25.50
N SER A 185 13.88 6.45 -24.87
CA SER A 185 14.18 5.14 -24.32
C SER A 185 13.00 4.62 -23.50
N GLU A 186 12.93 3.30 -23.33
CA GLU A 186 12.03 2.63 -22.39
C GLU A 186 11.98 3.35 -21.02
N ALA A 187 13.11 3.93 -20.58
CA ALA A 187 13.22 4.70 -19.35
C ALA A 187 12.37 5.98 -19.31
N ASN A 188 12.15 6.67 -20.45
CA ASN A 188 11.28 7.86 -20.45
C ASN A 188 9.80 7.48 -20.42
N ILE A 189 9.42 6.39 -21.08
CA ILE A 189 8.06 5.87 -21.02
C ILE A 189 7.77 5.44 -19.59
N GLU A 190 8.68 4.69 -18.98
CA GLU A 190 8.59 4.29 -17.58
C GLU A 190 8.51 5.53 -16.67
N ALA A 191 9.37 6.53 -16.85
CA ALA A 191 9.34 7.76 -16.07
C ALA A 191 8.02 8.54 -16.21
N GLU A 192 7.45 8.60 -17.43
CA GLU A 192 6.15 9.25 -17.66
C GLU A 192 5.01 8.51 -16.94
N ILE A 193 5.01 7.18 -17.01
CA ILE A 193 4.02 6.34 -16.34
C ILE A 193 4.17 6.48 -14.82
N LEU A 194 5.40 6.35 -14.28
CA LEU A 194 5.67 6.48 -12.84
C LEU A 194 5.29 7.86 -12.33
N ARG A 195 5.57 8.92 -13.09
CA ARG A 195 5.13 10.28 -12.75
C ARG A 195 3.60 10.38 -12.70
N ALA A 196 2.90 9.80 -13.67
CA ALA A 196 1.44 9.79 -13.64
C ALA A 196 0.89 8.99 -12.44
N VAL A 197 1.49 7.83 -12.13
CA VAL A 197 1.14 7.05 -10.93
C VAL A 197 1.34 7.86 -9.66
N ALA A 198 2.49 8.55 -9.53
CA ALA A 198 2.78 9.41 -8.38
C ALA A 198 1.73 10.51 -8.21
N GLU A 199 1.44 11.26 -9.28
CA GLU A 199 0.45 12.35 -9.26
C GLU A 199 -0.95 11.86 -8.85
N PHE A 200 -1.40 10.72 -9.36
CA PHE A 200 -2.71 10.15 -8.99
C PHE A 200 -2.72 9.58 -7.57
N ALA A 201 -1.68 8.85 -7.18
CA ALA A 201 -1.59 8.27 -5.85
C ALA A 201 -1.53 9.35 -4.76
N GLU A 202 -0.82 10.46 -4.99
CA GLU A 202 -0.76 11.57 -4.03
C GLU A 202 -2.13 12.20 -3.80
N ASN A 203 -2.86 12.49 -4.87
CA ASN A 203 -4.20 13.04 -4.79
C ASN A 203 -5.18 12.12 -4.06
N LEU A 204 -5.13 10.81 -4.36
CA LEU A 204 -6.00 9.82 -3.74
C LEU A 204 -5.67 9.60 -2.26
N ALA A 205 -4.38 9.48 -1.92
CA ALA A 205 -3.94 9.33 -0.53
C ALA A 205 -4.36 10.53 0.33
N GLY A 206 -4.23 11.76 -0.20
CA GLY A 206 -4.73 12.97 0.47
C GLY A 206 -6.24 12.99 0.67
N THR A 207 -7.00 12.49 -0.32
CA THR A 207 -8.46 12.36 -0.24
C THR A 207 -8.87 11.36 0.82
N PHE A 208 -8.27 10.17 0.84
CA PHE A 208 -8.55 9.14 1.85
C PHE A 208 -8.20 9.61 3.26
N ALA A 209 -7.07 10.30 3.44
CA ALA A 209 -6.66 10.83 4.73
C ALA A 209 -7.58 11.94 5.26
N SER A 210 -8.25 12.67 4.36
CA SER A 210 -9.23 13.68 4.72
C SER A 210 -10.56 13.02 5.14
N ALA A 211 -11.05 12.07 4.34
CA ALA A 211 -12.28 11.32 4.63
C ALA A 211 -12.22 10.57 5.98
N GLU A 212 -11.05 10.01 6.33
CA GLU A 212 -10.83 9.31 7.60
C GLU A 212 -10.85 10.27 8.81
N ARG A 213 -10.32 11.49 8.65
CA ARG A 213 -10.41 12.52 9.71
C ARG A 213 -11.85 12.98 9.90
N ASP A 214 -12.60 13.13 8.82
CA ASP A 214 -14.00 13.54 8.88
C ASP A 214 -14.87 12.48 9.55
N SER A 215 -14.66 11.19 9.25
CA SER A 215 -15.39 10.08 9.87
C SER A 215 -15.09 9.94 11.37
N LEU A 216 -13.84 10.12 11.79
CA LEU A 216 -13.47 10.15 13.21
C LEU A 216 -14.13 11.33 13.94
N SER A 217 -14.18 12.51 13.31
CA SER A 217 -14.83 13.70 13.88
C SER A 217 -16.36 13.54 14.02
N ALA A 218 -16.98 12.76 13.14
CA ALA A 218 -18.40 12.47 13.17
C ALA A 218 -18.73 11.46 14.29
N SER A 219 -17.94 10.39 14.40
CA SER A 219 -18.08 9.38 15.47
C SER A 219 -17.90 9.98 16.87
N GLN A 220 -16.96 10.91 17.06
CA GLN A 220 -16.75 11.59 18.34
C GLN A 220 -17.90 12.54 18.74
N ARG A 221 -18.62 13.10 17.76
CA ARG A 221 -19.79 13.96 18.02
C ARG A 221 -21.01 13.16 18.47
N ASP A 222 -21.22 11.97 17.92
CA ASP A 222 -22.33 11.09 18.31
C ASP A 222 -22.18 10.52 19.74
N VAL A 223 -20.95 10.28 20.19
CA VAL A 223 -20.69 9.81 21.57
C VAL A 223 -20.86 10.94 22.61
N GLY A 224 -20.65 12.20 22.21
CA GLY A 224 -20.78 13.38 23.09
C GLY A 224 -22.19 13.97 23.20
N GLY A 225 -23.13 13.57 22.34
CA GLY A 225 -24.51 14.10 22.30
C GLY A 225 -25.53 13.37 23.16
N SER A 226 -25.10 12.34 23.91
CA SER A 226 -25.99 11.51 24.75
C SER A 226 -25.81 11.77 26.26
N GLN A 227 -25.69 13.03 26.67
CA GLN A 227 -25.78 13.46 28.07
C GLN A 227 -26.90 14.46 28.29
#